data_AF-A0A2V6H9K4-F1
#
_entry.id   AF-A0A2V6H9K4-F1
#
_cell.length_a   1.000
_cell.length_b   1.000
_cell.length_c   1.000
_cell.angle_alpha   90.00
_cell.angle_beta   90.00
_cell.angle_gamma   90.00
#
_symmetry.space_group_name_H-M   'P 1'
#
loop_
_entity.id
_entity.type
_entity.pdbx_description
1 polymer ?
#
loop_
_entity_poly.entity_id
_entity_poly.type
_entity_poly.pdbx_seq_one_letter_code
_entity_poly.pdbx_strand_id
1 'polypeptide(L)'
;QLRKEHPVFRRPKFLKGRRVPGSEIRDVMWFNPGGNQMTEEEWTSPFARCLGMLLSGDATDVLKFEGEPVHDETFLLLINAHYEPIAFVLPGQEHLEWKLILNTSEVAGFVAEPKEFASGDDVDLDGRACCLLQLVGGTQAQAREESWKKRRVDFPRLTAEEERAVRGAN
;
A
#
# COMPACT_ATOMS: atom_id res chain seq x y z
N GLN A 1 -19.95 2.57 -0.91
CA GLN A 1 -20.14 3.00 0.49
C GLN A 1 -18.78 3.34 1.13
N LEU A 2 -17.78 2.45 1.07
CA LEU A 2 -16.38 2.64 1.50
C LEU A 2 -15.78 4.06 1.27
N ARG A 3 -15.63 4.51 0.02
CA ARG A 3 -15.09 5.86 -0.30
C ARG A 3 -15.88 6.99 0.37
N LYS A 4 -17.17 6.76 0.68
CA LYS A 4 -18.02 7.72 1.37
C LYS A 4 -17.84 7.76 2.89
N GLU A 5 -17.35 6.69 3.49
CA GLU A 5 -17.22 6.58 4.94
C GLU A 5 -15.82 6.95 5.41
N HIS A 6 -14.82 6.79 4.54
CA HIS A 6 -13.41 6.99 4.89
C HIS A 6 -12.83 8.24 4.21
N PRO A 7 -12.64 9.35 4.96
CA PRO A 7 -11.95 10.56 4.51
C PRO A 7 -10.62 10.32 3.81
N VAL A 8 -9.87 9.28 4.16
CA VAL A 8 -8.55 8.99 3.59
C VAL A 8 -8.59 8.79 2.07
N PHE A 9 -9.72 8.30 1.53
CA PHE A 9 -9.93 8.11 0.07
C PHE A 9 -10.48 9.35 -0.65
N ARG A 10 -10.62 10.48 0.04
CA ARG A 10 -11.26 11.70 -0.49
C ARG A 10 -10.65 12.99 0.06
N ARG A 11 -9.38 12.93 0.41
CA ARG A 11 -8.63 14.07 0.95
C ARG A 11 -8.69 15.24 -0.05
N PRO A 12 -8.90 16.49 0.42
CA PRO A 12 -8.89 17.67 -0.45
C PRO A 12 -7.48 18.13 -0.83
N LYS A 13 -6.44 17.51 -0.26
CA LYS A 13 -5.03 17.79 -0.47
C LYS A 13 -4.34 16.55 -1.03
N PHE A 14 -3.34 16.76 -1.88
CA PHE A 14 -2.48 15.68 -2.36
C PHE A 14 -1.70 15.04 -1.21
N LEU A 15 -1.52 13.73 -1.32
CA LEU A 15 -0.59 12.98 -0.48
C LEU A 15 0.84 13.44 -0.76
N LYS A 16 1.67 13.58 0.27
CA LYS A 16 3.03 14.13 0.15
C LYS A 16 4.13 13.10 0.39
N GLY A 17 3.85 11.99 1.06
CA GLY A 17 4.82 10.93 1.36
C GLY A 17 5.98 11.36 2.26
N ARG A 18 5.90 12.58 2.80
CA ARG A 18 6.86 13.20 3.72
C ARG A 18 6.15 13.61 4.99
N ARG A 19 6.91 13.87 6.04
CA ARG A 19 6.35 14.43 7.27
C ARG A 19 5.55 15.69 6.93
N VAL A 20 4.32 15.71 7.42
CA VAL A 20 3.39 16.81 7.20
C VAL A 20 3.85 18.04 8.00
N PRO A 21 3.74 19.28 7.48
CA PRO A 21 3.96 20.48 8.30
C PRO A 21 3.02 20.49 9.53
N GLY A 22 3.57 20.40 10.74
CA GLY A 22 2.80 20.31 11.98
C GLY A 22 2.55 18.89 12.49
N SER A 23 3.08 17.85 11.83
CA SER A 23 3.02 16.45 12.29
C SER A 23 4.26 15.66 11.90
N GLU A 24 4.74 14.80 12.79
CA GLU A 24 5.85 13.89 12.50
C GLU A 24 5.43 12.69 11.62
N ILE A 25 4.15 12.61 11.25
CA ILE A 25 3.54 11.46 10.55
C ILE A 25 3.55 11.69 9.03
N ARG A 26 3.87 10.63 8.27
CA ARG A 26 3.74 10.58 6.80
C ARG A 26 2.32 10.15 6.44
N ASP A 27 1.71 10.84 5.48
CA ASP A 27 0.33 10.57 5.03
C ASP A 27 0.20 9.36 4.10
N VAL A 28 1.29 8.97 3.45
CA VAL A 28 1.37 7.76 2.62
C VAL A 28 2.74 7.09 2.74
N MET A 29 2.75 5.76 2.72
CA MET A 29 3.95 4.93 2.58
C MET A 29 3.82 4.04 1.35
N TRP A 30 4.96 3.72 0.73
CA TRP A 30 5.01 2.89 -0.46
C TRP A 30 5.96 1.72 -0.23
N PHE A 31 5.49 0.52 -0.56
CA PHE A 31 6.18 -0.73 -0.28
C PHE A 31 6.33 -1.57 -1.54
N ASN A 32 7.47 -2.25 -1.65
CA ASN A 32 7.68 -3.30 -2.65
C ASN A 32 7.09 -4.64 -2.15
N PRO A 33 6.95 -5.66 -3.03
CA PRO A 33 6.34 -6.95 -2.65
C PRO A 33 7.09 -7.74 -1.56
N GLY A 34 8.33 -7.35 -1.26
CA GLY A 34 9.10 -7.92 -0.18
C GLY A 34 8.81 -7.27 1.18
N GLY A 35 7.90 -6.30 1.25
CA GLY A 35 7.57 -5.59 2.49
C GLY A 35 8.55 -4.49 2.88
N ASN A 36 9.47 -4.10 1.98
CA ASN A 36 10.41 -2.99 2.19
C ASN A 36 9.79 -1.70 1.65
N GLN A 37 10.19 -0.55 2.19
CA GLN A 37 9.84 0.73 1.58
C GLN A 37 10.52 0.86 0.23
N MET A 38 9.80 1.37 -0.76
CA MET A 38 10.35 1.55 -2.10
C MET A 38 11.47 2.59 -2.10
N THR A 39 12.62 2.23 -2.67
CA THR A 39 13.73 3.16 -2.91
C THR A 39 13.52 3.95 -4.21
N GLU A 40 14.28 5.04 -4.40
CA GLU A 40 14.20 5.86 -5.62
C GLU A 40 14.59 5.06 -6.88
N GLU A 41 15.55 4.14 -6.75
CA GLU A 41 15.94 3.22 -7.82
C GLU A 41 14.81 2.24 -8.18
N GLU A 42 14.10 1.72 -7.18
CA GLU A 42 12.95 0.83 -7.41
C GLU A 42 11.78 1.57 -8.07
N TRP A 43 11.57 2.84 -7.72
CA TRP A 43 10.54 3.70 -8.35
C TRP A 43 10.77 3.94 -9.84
N THR A 44 12.02 4.03 -10.25
CA THR A 44 12.40 4.23 -11.65
C THR A 44 12.54 2.90 -12.40
N SER A 45 12.35 1.77 -11.71
CA SER A 45 12.42 0.45 -12.31
C SER A 45 11.19 0.16 -13.17
N PRO A 46 11.38 -0.21 -14.45
CA PRO A 46 10.30 -0.59 -15.37
C PRO A 46 9.66 -1.95 -15.02
N PHE A 47 10.24 -2.68 -14.07
CA PHE A 47 9.72 -3.95 -13.55
C PHE A 47 8.93 -3.81 -12.25
N ALA A 48 8.85 -2.61 -11.66
CA ALA A 48 8.01 -2.34 -10.51
C ALA A 48 6.52 -2.41 -10.89
N ARG A 49 6.02 -3.63 -11.09
CA ARG A 49 4.65 -3.94 -11.51
C ARG A 49 3.76 -4.39 -10.34
N CYS A 50 4.33 -4.55 -9.15
CA CYS A 50 3.57 -4.85 -7.95
C CYS A 50 4.03 -3.94 -6.82
N LEU A 51 3.08 -3.26 -6.17
CA LEU A 51 3.35 -2.26 -5.14
C LEU A 51 2.25 -2.23 -4.08
N GLY A 52 2.63 -1.79 -2.88
CA GLY A 52 1.72 -1.51 -1.77
C GLY A 52 1.71 -0.02 -1.45
N MET A 53 0.52 0.55 -1.27
CA MET A 53 0.32 1.93 -0.84
C MET A 53 -0.43 1.92 0.49
N LEU A 54 0.24 2.32 1.56
CA LEU A 54 -0.38 2.50 2.87
C LEU A 54 -0.83 3.95 3.03
N LEU A 55 -2.11 4.13 3.32
CA LEU A 55 -2.74 5.41 3.57
C LEU A 55 -2.92 5.59 5.08
N SER A 56 -2.25 6.59 5.65
CA SER A 56 -2.28 6.86 7.09
C SER A 56 -3.55 7.59 7.49
N GLY A 57 -4.34 6.98 8.37
CA GLY A 57 -5.57 7.57 8.89
C GLY A 57 -5.34 8.63 9.98
N ASP A 58 -4.17 8.65 10.61
CA ASP A 58 -3.76 9.58 11.67
C ASP A 58 -2.95 10.79 11.17
N ALA A 59 -2.83 10.99 9.85
CA ALA A 59 -2.19 12.16 9.29
C ALA A 59 -3.06 13.42 9.45
N THR A 60 -2.56 14.44 10.16
CA THR A 60 -3.33 15.59 10.65
C THR A 60 -3.30 16.83 9.75
N ASP A 61 -2.88 16.72 8.48
CA ASP A 61 -2.76 17.86 7.55
C ASP A 61 -4.11 18.38 7.02
N VAL A 62 -5.18 17.61 7.21
CA VAL A 62 -6.54 17.97 6.84
C VAL A 62 -7.31 18.29 8.11
N LEU A 63 -7.91 19.48 8.14
CA LEU A 63 -8.73 19.96 9.24
C LEU A 63 -10.20 19.99 8.84
N LYS A 64 -11.08 19.76 9.80
CA LYS A 64 -12.52 20.03 9.68
C LYS A 64 -12.79 21.53 9.67
N PHE A 65 -14.04 21.92 9.41
CA PHE A 65 -14.44 23.32 9.42
C PHE A 65 -14.17 24.00 10.78
N GLU A 66 -14.30 23.23 11.86
CA GLU A 66 -14.08 23.66 13.24
C GLU A 66 -12.59 23.75 13.62
N GLY A 67 -11.68 23.37 12.72
CA GLY A 67 -10.23 23.42 12.95
C GLY A 67 -9.61 22.13 13.52
N GLU A 68 -10.44 21.13 13.86
CA GLU A 68 -9.97 19.85 14.37
C GLU A 68 -9.38 18.93 13.28
N PRO A 69 -8.31 18.17 13.55
CA PRO A 69 -7.78 17.20 12.60
C PRO A 69 -8.81 16.15 12.17
N VAL A 70 -8.78 15.80 10.89
CA VAL A 70 -9.55 14.67 10.35
C VAL A 70 -8.74 13.39 10.59
N HIS A 71 -9.29 12.49 11.39
CA HIS A 71 -8.77 11.15 11.61
C HIS A 71 -9.63 10.11 10.87
N ASP A 72 -9.01 8.98 10.54
CA ASP A 72 -9.61 7.83 9.88
C ASP A 72 -8.83 6.55 10.25
N GLU A 73 -9.25 5.43 9.68
CA GLU A 73 -8.51 4.17 9.75
C GLU A 73 -7.36 4.13 8.74
N THR A 74 -6.37 3.29 9.04
CA THR A 74 -5.24 3.04 8.14
C THR A 74 -5.57 1.91 7.18
N PHE A 75 -5.30 2.13 5.90
CA PHE A 75 -5.55 1.16 4.83
C PHE A 75 -4.28 0.84 4.06
N LEU A 76 -4.18 -0.38 3.55
CA LEU A 76 -3.12 -0.83 2.66
C LEU A 76 -3.74 -1.31 1.35
N LEU A 77 -3.46 -0.57 0.26
CA LEU A 77 -3.84 -0.95 -1.09
C LEU A 77 -2.67 -1.69 -1.74
N LEU A 78 -2.90 -2.93 -2.13
CA LEU A 78 -1.96 -3.75 -2.88
C LEU A 78 -2.40 -3.82 -4.35
N ILE A 79 -1.47 -3.58 -5.27
CA ILE A 79 -1.75 -3.58 -6.71
C ILE A 79 -0.72 -4.47 -7.40
N ASN A 80 -1.19 -5.49 -8.11
CA ASN A 80 -0.39 -6.29 -9.03
C ASN A 80 -0.80 -5.97 -10.48
N ALA A 81 -0.02 -5.13 -11.13
CA ALA A 81 -0.11 -4.86 -12.56
C ALA A 81 0.67 -5.88 -13.40
N HIS A 82 1.26 -6.95 -12.82
CA HIS A 82 1.84 -8.09 -13.55
C HIS A 82 0.77 -9.11 -13.95
N TYR A 83 1.06 -9.99 -14.92
CA TYR A 83 0.08 -10.96 -15.42
C TYR A 83 0.12 -12.28 -14.66
N GLU A 84 1.21 -12.52 -13.92
CA GLU A 84 1.37 -13.66 -13.03
C GLU A 84 1.07 -13.24 -11.58
N PRO A 85 0.63 -14.18 -10.73
CA PRO A 85 0.50 -13.94 -9.31
C PRO A 85 1.82 -13.54 -8.65
N ILE A 86 1.76 -12.63 -7.68
CA ILE A 86 2.92 -12.17 -6.90
C ILE A 86 2.55 -12.20 -5.42
N ALA A 87 3.36 -12.90 -4.62
CA ALA A 87 3.25 -12.90 -3.17
C ALA A 87 3.79 -11.57 -2.58
N PHE A 88 2.96 -10.90 -1.79
CA PHE A 88 3.26 -9.62 -1.15
C PHE A 88 3.39 -9.81 0.37
N VAL A 89 4.56 -9.48 0.93
CA VAL A 89 4.79 -9.52 2.38
C VAL A 89 4.17 -8.27 3.03
N LEU A 90 3.22 -8.46 3.94
CA LEU A 90 2.54 -7.34 4.59
C LEU A 90 3.50 -6.49 5.44
N PRO A 91 3.44 -5.14 5.33
CA PRO A 91 4.31 -4.22 6.05
C PRO A 91 3.95 -4.12 7.54
N GLY A 92 4.83 -3.44 8.27
CA GLY A 92 4.70 -3.13 9.68
C GLY A 92 5.45 -4.08 10.62
N GLN A 93 5.56 -3.64 11.89
CA GLN A 93 6.19 -4.40 12.98
C GLN A 93 5.34 -5.58 13.45
N GLU A 94 5.87 -6.44 14.32
CA GLU A 94 5.12 -7.54 14.94
C GLU A 94 3.84 -7.09 15.66
N HIS A 95 2.91 -8.01 15.86
CA HIS A 95 1.64 -7.81 16.58
C HIS A 95 0.68 -6.79 15.94
N LEU A 96 0.67 -6.73 14.60
CA LEU A 96 -0.34 -6.03 13.82
C LEU A 96 -1.27 -7.03 13.16
N GLU A 97 -2.51 -6.59 12.92
CA GLU A 97 -3.51 -7.38 12.22
C GLU A 97 -4.17 -6.58 11.10
N TRP A 98 -4.19 -7.17 9.92
CA TRP A 98 -4.75 -6.64 8.69
C TRP A 98 -5.97 -7.46 8.29
N LYS A 99 -7.06 -6.79 7.93
CA LYS A 99 -8.29 -7.40 7.46
C LYS A 99 -8.50 -7.13 5.98
N LEU A 100 -8.66 -8.18 5.16
CA LEU A 100 -8.91 -8.06 3.72
C LEU A 100 -10.37 -7.66 3.46
N ILE A 101 -10.58 -6.45 2.92
CA ILE A 101 -11.93 -5.91 2.71
C ILE A 101 -12.39 -5.95 1.25
N LEU A 102 -11.44 -5.96 0.31
CA LEU A 102 -11.71 -6.02 -1.13
C LEU A 102 -10.61 -6.81 -1.82
N ASN A 103 -11.00 -7.69 -2.73
CA ASN A 103 -10.14 -8.43 -3.63
C ASN A 103 -10.81 -8.48 -5.01
N THR A 104 -10.18 -7.86 -6.01
CA THR A 104 -10.74 -7.78 -7.38
C THR A 104 -10.69 -9.10 -8.16
N SER A 105 -9.96 -10.11 -7.68
CA SER A 105 -10.04 -11.47 -8.21
C SER A 105 -11.33 -12.18 -7.83
N GLU A 106 -11.98 -11.74 -6.76
CA GLU A 106 -13.27 -12.29 -6.34
C GLU A 106 -14.39 -11.66 -7.14
N VAL A 107 -15.34 -12.49 -7.60
CA VAL A 107 -16.49 -12.04 -8.40
C VAL A 107 -17.30 -10.94 -7.70
N ALA A 108 -17.42 -11.01 -6.37
CA ALA A 108 -18.11 -10.02 -5.56
C ALA A 108 -17.30 -8.73 -5.35
N GLY A 109 -15.98 -8.78 -5.52
CA GLY A 109 -15.03 -7.71 -5.22
C GLY A 109 -14.87 -7.45 -3.72
N PHE A 110 -15.94 -7.04 -3.02
CA PHE A 110 -15.93 -6.92 -1.57
C PHE A 110 -16.04 -8.31 -0.92
N VAL A 111 -15.14 -8.58 0.02
CA VAL A 111 -15.07 -9.90 0.67
C VAL A 111 -16.17 -9.99 1.74
N ALA A 112 -17.07 -10.96 1.58
CA ALA A 112 -18.20 -11.16 2.50
C ALA A 112 -17.77 -11.67 3.88
N GLU A 113 -16.76 -12.55 3.89
CA GLU A 113 -16.10 -13.08 5.08
C GLU A 113 -14.62 -12.69 5.05
N PRO A 114 -14.28 -11.49 5.56
CA PRO A 114 -12.92 -10.98 5.51
C PRO A 114 -11.92 -11.91 6.19
N LYS A 115 -10.86 -12.27 5.48
CA LYS A 115 -9.70 -12.95 6.06
C LYS A 115 -8.83 -11.94 6.82
N GLU A 116 -8.32 -12.36 7.96
CA GLU A 116 -7.35 -11.63 8.77
C GLU A 116 -5.94 -12.17 8.53
N PHE A 117 -4.95 -11.29 8.59
CA PHE A 117 -3.54 -11.55 8.34
C PHE A 117 -2.70 -10.82 9.38
N ALA A 118 -1.62 -11.43 9.83
CA ALA A 118 -0.62 -10.73 10.63
C ALA A 118 0.30 -9.88 9.74
N SER A 119 0.95 -8.86 10.29
CA SER A 119 2.10 -8.25 9.62
C SER A 119 3.19 -9.29 9.33
N GLY A 120 3.80 -9.18 8.16
CA GLY A 120 4.79 -10.14 7.69
C GLY A 120 4.22 -11.44 7.12
N ASP A 121 2.90 -11.61 7.08
CA ASP A 121 2.28 -12.68 6.28
C ASP A 121 2.38 -12.36 4.79
N ASP A 122 2.36 -13.42 3.97
CA ASP A 122 2.24 -13.30 2.52
C ASP A 122 0.76 -13.22 2.10
N VAL A 123 0.45 -12.24 1.25
CA VAL A 123 -0.81 -12.15 0.51
C VAL A 123 -0.52 -12.41 -0.97
N ASP A 124 -1.09 -13.48 -1.51
CA ASP A 124 -1.00 -13.77 -2.94
C ASP A 124 -1.93 -12.83 -3.72
N LEU A 125 -1.34 -12.00 -4.58
CA LEU A 125 -2.07 -11.13 -5.49
C LEU A 125 -2.09 -11.78 -6.86
N ASP A 126 -3.26 -12.16 -7.37
CA ASP A 126 -3.37 -12.68 -8.73
C ASP A 126 -2.86 -11.67 -9.77
N GLY A 127 -2.64 -12.18 -10.98
CA GLY A 127 -2.30 -11.35 -12.12
C GLY A 127 -3.39 -10.30 -12.39
N ARG A 128 -2.97 -9.05 -12.60
CA ARG A 128 -3.85 -7.90 -12.91
C ARG A 128 -4.92 -7.66 -11.85
N ALA A 129 -4.61 -7.93 -10.58
CA ALA A 129 -5.52 -7.74 -9.46
C ALA A 129 -5.04 -6.66 -8.49
N CYS A 130 -5.98 -6.17 -7.69
CA CYS A 130 -5.72 -5.38 -6.51
C CYS A 130 -6.54 -5.88 -5.30
N CYS A 131 -5.96 -5.69 -4.13
CA CYS A 131 -6.54 -5.99 -2.83
C CYS A 131 -6.47 -4.76 -1.93
N LEU A 132 -7.47 -4.58 -1.07
CA LEU A 132 -7.47 -3.53 -0.05
C LEU A 132 -7.60 -4.17 1.33
N LEU A 133 -6.69 -3.80 2.22
CA LEU A 133 -6.68 -4.24 3.61
C LEU A 133 -6.90 -3.04 4.54
N GLN A 134 -7.52 -3.29 5.69
CA GLN A 134 -7.70 -2.34 6.77
C GLN A 134 -6.90 -2.81 7.99
N LEU A 135 -6.20 -1.90 8.65
CA LEU A 135 -5.58 -2.19 9.94
C LEU A 135 -6.67 -2.34 11.01
N VAL A 136 -6.73 -3.49 11.68
CA VAL A 136 -7.74 -3.79 12.72
C VAL A 136 -7.12 -4.13 14.07
N GLY A 137 -5.82 -4.40 14.12
CA GLY A 137 -5.07 -4.65 15.35
C GLY A 137 -3.68 -4.00 15.36
N GLY A 138 -3.23 -3.56 16.53
CA GLY A 138 -1.95 -2.87 16.74
C GLY A 138 -2.02 -1.34 16.55
N THR A 139 -0.90 -0.67 16.28
CA THR A 139 -0.85 0.80 16.14
C THR A 139 -0.58 1.25 14.70
N GLN A 140 -1.15 2.40 14.32
CA GLN A 140 -0.91 3.00 13.01
C GLN A 140 0.58 3.34 12.79
N ALA A 141 1.29 3.72 13.86
CA ALA A 141 2.74 3.97 13.82
C ALA A 141 3.53 2.73 13.44
N GLN A 142 3.24 1.59 14.06
CA GLN A 142 3.87 0.31 13.72
C GLN A 142 3.55 -0.14 12.29
N ALA A 143 2.33 0.12 11.80
CA ALA A 143 1.91 -0.25 10.45
C ALA A 143 2.67 0.50 9.35
N ARG A 144 3.14 1.72 9.63
CA ARG A 144 3.93 2.53 8.69
C ARG A 144 5.36 2.03 8.49
N GLU A 145 5.84 1.13 9.32
CA GLU A 145 7.20 0.60 9.19
C GLU A 145 7.30 -0.46 8.09
N GLU A 146 8.52 -0.74 7.67
CA GLU A 146 8.78 -1.93 6.84
C GLU A 146 8.39 -3.21 7.57
N SER A 147 8.08 -4.25 6.81
CA SER A 147 7.80 -5.56 7.37
C SER A 147 8.97 -6.06 8.20
N TRP A 148 8.69 -6.56 9.40
CA TRP A 148 9.70 -7.25 10.21
C TRP A 148 10.18 -8.57 9.58
N LYS A 149 9.38 -9.15 8.66
CA LYS A 149 9.72 -10.31 7.81
C LYS A 149 10.15 -9.92 6.40
N LYS A 150 10.57 -8.66 6.19
CA LYS A 150 10.89 -8.18 4.85
C LYS A 150 11.95 -9.05 4.17
N ARG A 151 11.78 -9.25 2.87
CA ARG A 151 12.73 -9.96 2.01
C ARG A 151 13.20 -9.08 0.88
N ARG A 152 14.42 -9.30 0.42
CA ARG A 152 14.95 -8.60 -0.74
C ARG A 152 14.14 -9.00 -1.98
N VAL A 153 13.69 -8.00 -2.75
CA VAL A 153 13.11 -8.21 -4.07
C VAL A 153 14.15 -7.81 -5.09
N ASP A 154 14.55 -8.75 -5.93
CA ASP A 154 15.42 -8.44 -7.06
C ASP A 154 14.54 -8.12 -8.26
N PHE A 155 14.49 -6.84 -8.63
CA PHE A 155 13.93 -6.44 -9.92
C PHE A 155 14.98 -6.77 -11.00
N PRO A 156 14.63 -7.56 -12.03
CA PRO A 156 15.56 -7.81 -13.12
C PRO A 156 16.02 -6.49 -13.72
N ARG A 157 17.29 -6.39 -14.10
CA ARG A 157 17.73 -5.28 -14.95
C ARG A 157 17.15 -5.48 -16.34
N LEU A 158 16.72 -4.39 -16.98
CA LEU A 158 16.24 -4.50 -18.35
C LEU A 158 17.37 -5.05 -19.21
N THR A 159 17.02 -5.98 -20.08
CA THR A 159 17.88 -6.28 -21.22
C THR A 159 17.88 -5.09 -22.18
N ALA A 160 18.94 -4.94 -22.98
CA ALA A 160 19.05 -3.85 -23.96
C ALA A 160 17.89 -3.84 -24.99
N GLU A 161 17.24 -4.98 -25.21
CA GLU A 161 16.06 -5.11 -26.08
C GLU A 161 14.79 -4.55 -25.41
N GLU A 162 14.60 -4.82 -24.12
CA GLU A 162 13.47 -4.29 -23.35
C GLU A 162 13.60 -2.78 -23.11
N GLU A 163 14.83 -2.27 -22.92
CA GLU A 163 15.09 -0.81 -22.88
C GLU A 163 14.67 -0.11 -24.18
N ARG A 164 14.90 -0.75 -25.33
CA ARG A 164 14.49 -0.21 -26.64
C ARG A 164 12.97 -0.26 -26.83
N ALA A 165 12.31 -1.32 -26.36
CA ALA A 165 10.85 -1.43 -26.42
C ALA A 165 10.15 -0.38 -25.55
N VAL A 166 10.66 -0.12 -24.34
CA VAL A 166 10.14 0.92 -23.45
C VAL A 166 10.35 2.33 -24.03
N ARG A 167 11.50 2.58 -24.69
CA ARG A 167 11.79 3.87 -25.35
C ARG A 167 10.98 4.11 -26.64
N GLY A 168 10.54 3.06 -27.33
CA GLY A 168 9.75 3.17 -28.56
C GLY A 168 8.24 3.36 -28.32
N ALA A 169 7.78 3.22 -27.08
CA ALA A 169 6.38 3.34 -26.69
C ALA A 169 5.99 4.73 -26.14
N ASN A 170 6.94 5.68 -26.07
CA ASN A 170 6.73 7.07 -25.66
C ASN A 170 6.82 8.04 -26.84
#